data_AF-A0A2E0WYQ3-F1
#
_entry.id   AF-A0A2E0WYQ3-F1
#
_cell.length_a   1.000
_cell.length_b   1.000
_cell.length_c   1.000
_cell.angle_alpha   90.00
_cell.angle_beta   90.00
_cell.angle_gamma   90.00
#
_symmetry.space_group_name_H-M   'P 1'
#
loop_
_entity.id
_entity.type
_entity.pdbx_description
1 polymer ?
#
loop_
_entity_poly.entity_id
_entity_poly.type
_entity_poly.pdbx_seq_one_letter_code
_entity_poly.pdbx_strand_id
1 'polypeptide(L)'
;MTLSAICRTSKRLPRQLGAIAAIMAVCGAGTGEVLGQSRSEMPERELLLVGRDPVQAEWLGGDSETGLQFRTADGEERIVRQELVRWGGPVPRRSTAEAWLTDGTQLALADSWLGDPPLVFNGQQLRASVAKLGTIPLPADSLSAAFWNLPCDPQRRWRRTARLHQIAGSARDADRAYVLLESGDVVAGEVESIAPLDDGQGGGESVVAMTTDLGDLQLPTTRLWGVRLQSTASEKAALPAPAAKYVVTLRDGSRLIAAKIAAADDGCRITLFAGGLLHLANPRDVAGIELHGSRVRYLSDEEPASAEPSSAPGGGWPFTRDASVSGGPLAVRGRFYPKGLGMHAPARVEYAVPAGAERFAAAVAVDDSARGGGSVVFRVLVRNAGSDQWHEAATTDVLRGDDPAELVTVDVRDAAQVALCVDAADRGDELDRAVWLDARWELAAED
;
A
#
# COMPACT_ATOMS: atom_id res chain seq x y z
N MET A 1 -23.16 -20.08 52.18
CA MET A 1 -22.81 -21.19 53.10
C MET A 1 -21.50 -21.79 52.61
N THR A 2 -20.38 -21.92 53.31
CA THR A 2 -19.81 -21.40 54.58
C THR A 2 -18.35 -21.87 54.52
N LEU A 3 -17.35 -21.04 54.82
CA LEU A 3 -15.99 -21.50 55.12
C LEU A 3 -16.00 -22.34 56.41
N SER A 4 -15.15 -23.37 56.51
CA SER A 4 -14.22 -23.61 57.64
C SER A 4 -13.73 -25.07 57.66
N ALA A 5 -12.41 -25.29 57.64
CA ALA A 5 -11.71 -26.07 58.67
C ALA A 5 -10.24 -26.33 58.29
N ILE A 6 -9.35 -25.80 59.13
CA ILE A 6 -7.90 -26.02 59.17
C ILE A 6 -7.61 -27.15 60.18
N CYS A 7 -6.73 -28.10 59.87
CA CYS A 7 -5.92 -28.78 60.91
C CYS A 7 -4.65 -29.40 60.30
N ARG A 8 -3.51 -28.71 60.41
CA ARG A 8 -2.30 -29.11 61.17
C ARG A 8 -1.88 -30.58 61.04
N THR A 9 -0.69 -30.81 60.49
CA THR A 9 0.46 -31.32 61.26
C THR A 9 1.77 -31.27 60.44
N SER A 10 2.84 -30.92 61.14
CA SER A 10 4.22 -30.76 60.70
C SER A 10 4.92 -32.09 60.41
N LYS A 11 5.84 -32.14 59.43
CA LYS A 11 7.30 -32.32 59.62
C LYS A 11 8.04 -32.65 58.31
N ARG A 12 9.03 -31.80 58.01
CA ARG A 12 10.32 -32.07 57.32
C ARG A 12 10.29 -32.52 55.84
N LEU A 13 10.66 -31.60 54.95
CA LEU A 13 11.39 -31.90 53.71
C LEU A 13 12.75 -31.16 53.72
N PRO A 14 13.84 -31.80 53.26
CA PRO A 14 15.13 -31.15 53.08
C PRO A 14 15.16 -30.29 51.81
N ARG A 15 15.93 -29.20 51.88
CA ARG A 15 16.30 -28.32 50.78
C ARG A 15 17.07 -29.11 49.73
N GLN A 16 16.59 -29.16 48.49
CA GLN A 16 17.35 -28.87 47.27
C GLN A 16 16.51 -29.14 46.02
N LEU A 17 16.34 -28.08 45.21
CA LEU A 17 16.00 -27.99 43.77
C LEU A 17 15.10 -26.77 43.57
N GLY A 18 15.75 -25.62 43.48
CA GLY A 18 15.12 -24.36 43.12
C GLY A 18 14.94 -24.25 41.61
N ALA A 19 13.73 -23.82 41.25
CA ALA A 19 13.40 -22.98 40.10
C ALA A 19 13.39 -23.63 38.69
N ILE A 20 12.35 -24.43 38.44
CA ILE A 20 11.56 -24.32 37.21
C ILE A 20 10.14 -23.89 37.64
N ALA A 21 9.54 -22.95 36.89
CA ALA A 21 8.18 -22.41 37.02
C ALA A 21 7.98 -21.18 37.94
N ALA A 22 8.32 -20.01 37.40
CA ALA A 22 7.51 -18.79 37.50
C ALA A 22 7.31 -18.35 36.03
N ILE A 23 6.10 -18.21 35.50
CA ILE A 23 5.22 -17.05 35.69
C ILE A 23 3.78 -17.51 35.37
N MET A 24 2.93 -17.57 36.38
CA MET A 24 1.46 -17.56 36.25
C MET A 24 0.88 -16.82 37.46
N ALA A 25 0.09 -15.80 37.17
CA ALA A 25 -0.89 -15.11 38.01
C ALA A 25 -0.42 -14.30 39.24
N VAL A 26 -0.50 -12.97 39.11
CA VAL A 26 -1.03 -12.10 40.18
C VAL A 26 -2.13 -11.23 39.58
N CYS A 27 -3.37 -11.59 39.86
CA CYS A 27 -4.51 -10.68 39.81
C CYS A 27 -4.55 -9.88 41.12
N GLY A 28 -4.54 -8.56 41.02
CA GLY A 28 -4.85 -7.64 42.12
C GLY A 28 -5.76 -6.55 41.58
N ALA A 29 -6.96 -6.47 42.13
CA ALA A 29 -8.01 -5.53 41.76
C ALA A 29 -7.57 -4.07 41.95
N GLY A 30 -7.84 -3.25 40.94
CA GLY A 30 -7.71 -1.79 40.96
C GLY A 30 -8.84 -1.22 40.11
N THR A 31 -9.58 -0.29 40.70
CA THR A 31 -10.86 0.27 40.28
C THR A 31 -10.83 1.00 38.94
N GLY A 32 -11.97 0.98 38.25
CA GLY A 32 -12.15 1.38 36.86
C GLY A 32 -11.72 2.79 36.50
N GLU A 33 -11.00 2.87 35.39
CA GLU A 33 -10.98 4.02 34.51
C GLU A 33 -11.06 3.48 33.07
N VAL A 34 -12.00 4.03 32.31
CA VAL A 34 -12.47 3.54 31.02
C VAL A 34 -11.39 3.78 29.97
N LEU A 35 -10.63 2.74 29.63
CA LEU A 35 -9.89 2.69 28.37
C LEU A 35 -10.81 2.09 27.31
N GLY A 36 -11.43 2.98 26.52
CA GLY A 36 -12.14 2.60 25.30
C GLY A 36 -11.19 1.91 24.34
N GLN A 37 -11.14 0.58 24.39
CA GLN A 37 -10.45 -0.22 23.40
C GLN A 37 -11.27 -0.24 22.11
N SER A 38 -10.70 0.43 21.11
CA SER A 38 -10.66 0.06 19.69
C SER A 38 -11.97 -0.43 19.06
N ARG A 39 -12.77 0.52 18.56
CA ARG A 39 -13.56 0.31 17.33
C ARG A 39 -12.69 0.70 16.13
N SER A 40 -11.72 -0.13 15.76
CA SER A 40 -10.93 0.07 14.54
C SER A 40 -10.18 -1.22 14.22
N GLU A 41 -10.79 -2.12 13.45
CA GLU A 41 -10.03 -3.21 12.81
C GLU A 41 -10.76 -3.89 11.63
N MET A 42 -11.78 -3.24 11.07
CA MET A 42 -12.31 -3.62 9.76
C MET A 42 -11.90 -2.52 8.79
N PRO A 43 -11.16 -2.83 7.70
CA PRO A 43 -10.93 -1.82 6.67
C PRO A 43 -12.28 -1.26 6.23
N GLU A 44 -12.38 0.07 6.20
CA GLU A 44 -13.59 0.75 5.76
C GLU A 44 -13.99 0.21 4.39
N ARG A 45 -15.22 -0.29 4.29
CA ARG A 45 -15.72 -0.94 3.07
C ARG A 45 -16.37 0.10 2.18
N GLU A 46 -15.65 1.18 1.93
CA GLU A 46 -16.15 2.32 1.18
C GLU A 46 -16.06 2.04 -0.33
N LEU A 47 -17.19 2.14 -1.02
CA LEU A 47 -17.32 2.09 -2.47
C LEU A 47 -17.32 3.53 -3.00
N LEU A 48 -16.36 3.82 -3.87
CA LEU A 48 -16.24 5.08 -4.59
C LEU A 48 -16.48 4.81 -6.08
N LEU A 49 -17.47 5.51 -6.64
CA LEU A 49 -17.85 5.42 -8.04
C LEU A 49 -17.67 6.78 -8.72
N VAL A 50 -17.44 6.75 -10.03
CA VAL A 50 -17.38 7.95 -10.86
C VAL A 50 -18.70 8.73 -10.70
N GLY A 51 -18.60 10.02 -10.44
CA GLY A 51 -19.76 10.90 -10.31
C GLY A 51 -20.52 10.78 -8.98
N ARG A 52 -20.17 9.87 -8.06
CA ARG A 52 -20.93 9.63 -6.83
C ARG A 52 -20.09 9.85 -5.56
N ASP A 53 -20.75 10.23 -4.48
CA ASP A 53 -20.12 10.30 -3.17
C ASP A 53 -19.80 8.89 -2.65
N PRO A 54 -18.73 8.71 -1.85
CA PRO A 54 -18.39 7.42 -1.30
C PRO A 54 -19.48 6.87 -0.36
N VAL A 55 -19.82 5.59 -0.50
CA VAL A 55 -20.83 4.91 0.32
C VAL A 55 -20.27 3.63 0.95
N GLN A 56 -20.78 3.22 2.11
CA GLN A 56 -20.42 1.92 2.67
C GLN A 56 -21.08 0.80 1.85
N ALA A 57 -20.27 -0.20 1.46
CA ALA A 57 -20.73 -1.34 0.68
C ALA A 57 -19.99 -2.63 1.04
N GLU A 58 -20.63 -3.78 0.90
CA GLU A 58 -19.99 -5.09 0.96
C GLU A 58 -19.84 -5.66 -0.45
N TRP A 59 -18.64 -6.11 -0.82
CA TRP A 59 -18.43 -6.84 -2.06
C TRP A 59 -19.01 -8.27 -1.94
N LEU A 60 -19.85 -8.64 -2.89
CA LEU A 60 -20.53 -9.94 -2.94
C LEU A 60 -19.92 -10.92 -3.96
N GLY A 61 -19.02 -10.43 -4.83
CA GLY A 61 -18.46 -11.21 -5.94
C GLY A 61 -18.73 -10.58 -7.31
N GLY A 62 -19.02 -11.42 -8.30
CA GLY A 62 -19.20 -11.02 -9.69
C GLY A 62 -17.96 -11.23 -10.55
N ASP A 63 -18.03 -10.80 -11.81
CA ASP A 63 -16.93 -10.90 -12.76
C ASP A 63 -16.58 -9.49 -13.23
N SER A 64 -15.33 -9.09 -13.04
CA SER A 64 -14.83 -7.75 -13.38
C SER A 64 -15.02 -7.32 -14.84
N GLU A 65 -15.29 -8.24 -15.76
CA GLU A 65 -15.61 -7.92 -17.15
C GLU A 65 -17.10 -7.63 -17.36
N THR A 66 -17.97 -8.27 -16.57
CA THR A 66 -19.42 -8.15 -16.73
C THR A 66 -20.05 -7.22 -15.67
N GLY A 67 -19.40 -7.08 -14.52
CA GLY A 67 -19.82 -6.25 -13.39
C GLY A 67 -19.55 -6.95 -12.06
N LEU A 68 -19.11 -6.15 -11.08
CA LEU A 68 -18.92 -6.58 -9.71
C LEU A 68 -20.19 -6.28 -8.90
N GLN A 69 -20.57 -7.20 -8.02
CA GLN A 69 -21.77 -7.07 -7.21
C GLN A 69 -21.43 -6.52 -5.83
N PHE A 70 -22.17 -5.50 -5.40
CA PHE A 70 -22.03 -4.87 -4.09
C PHE A 70 -23.38 -4.79 -3.37
N ARG A 71 -23.34 -4.80 -2.03
CA ARG A 71 -24.48 -4.50 -1.17
C ARG A 71 -24.25 -3.20 -0.43
N THR A 72 -25.08 -2.20 -0.68
CA THR A 72 -25.11 -0.92 0.02
C THR A 72 -26.28 -0.87 1.00
N ALA A 73 -26.50 0.27 1.66
CA ALA A 73 -27.69 0.50 2.48
C ALA A 73 -28.99 0.48 1.65
N ASP A 74 -28.91 0.82 0.37
CA ASP A 74 -30.07 0.94 -0.54
C ASP A 74 -30.40 -0.38 -1.26
N GLY A 75 -29.55 -1.39 -1.15
CA GLY A 75 -29.76 -2.71 -1.73
C GLY A 75 -28.52 -3.29 -2.40
N GLU A 76 -28.73 -4.29 -3.26
CA GLU A 76 -27.65 -4.88 -4.05
C GLU A 76 -27.58 -4.21 -5.43
N GLU A 77 -26.39 -3.76 -5.83
CA GLU A 77 -26.13 -3.09 -7.09
C GLU A 77 -24.99 -3.80 -7.84
N ARG A 78 -25.15 -3.91 -9.17
CA ARG A 78 -24.10 -4.40 -10.06
C ARG A 78 -23.37 -3.20 -10.64
N ILE A 79 -22.09 -3.08 -10.33
CA ILE A 79 -21.23 -2.00 -10.79
C ILE A 79 -20.43 -2.48 -11.99
N VAL A 80 -20.62 -1.83 -13.12
CA VAL A 80 -19.82 -2.08 -14.34
C VAL A 80 -18.43 -1.45 -14.22
N ARG A 81 -17.46 -2.03 -14.94
CA ARG A 81 -16.06 -1.63 -14.90
C ARG A 81 -15.86 -0.12 -14.98
N GLN A 82 -16.50 0.56 -15.91
CA GLN A 82 -16.26 1.99 -16.18
C GLN A 82 -16.68 2.92 -15.02
N GLU A 83 -17.56 2.47 -14.12
CA GLU A 83 -18.04 3.28 -12.99
C GLU A 83 -17.20 3.12 -11.73
N LEU A 84 -16.46 2.01 -11.59
CA LEU A 84 -15.68 1.73 -10.40
C LEU A 84 -14.44 2.62 -10.35
N VAL A 85 -14.28 3.38 -9.26
CA VAL A 85 -13.00 3.99 -8.88
C VAL A 85 -12.27 3.01 -7.95
N ARG A 86 -12.89 2.72 -6.81
CA ARG A 86 -12.40 1.73 -5.85
C ARG A 86 -13.49 1.23 -4.91
N TRP A 87 -13.26 0.07 -4.33
CA TRP A 87 -13.94 -0.41 -3.15
C TRP A 87 -12.91 -0.81 -2.09
N GLY A 88 -13.16 -0.47 -0.83
CA GLY A 88 -12.23 -0.74 0.26
C GLY A 88 -10.96 0.10 0.15
N GLY A 89 -9.85 -0.44 0.64
CA GLY A 89 -8.57 0.26 0.62
C GLY A 89 -7.37 -0.62 0.96
N PRO A 90 -6.16 -0.05 0.92
CA PRO A 90 -4.93 -0.76 1.25
C PRO A 90 -4.96 -1.25 2.71
N VAL A 91 -4.49 -2.47 2.92
CA VAL A 91 -4.32 -3.06 4.24
C VAL A 91 -2.85 -2.93 4.65
N PRO A 92 -2.54 -2.44 5.87
CA PRO A 92 -1.15 -2.33 6.32
C PRO A 92 -0.49 -3.72 6.32
N ARG A 93 0.60 -3.86 5.58
CA ARG A 93 1.39 -5.10 5.55
C ARG A 93 1.97 -5.36 6.93
N ARG A 94 1.85 -6.59 7.41
CA ARG A 94 2.46 -7.01 8.69
C ARG A 94 3.54 -8.07 8.52
N SER A 95 3.64 -8.68 7.33
CA SER A 95 4.72 -9.63 7.05
C SER A 95 6.09 -8.95 7.12
N THR A 96 7.07 -9.73 7.60
CA THR A 96 8.48 -9.35 7.63
C THR A 96 9.19 -9.66 6.31
N ALA A 97 8.55 -10.41 5.42
CA ALA A 97 9.07 -10.78 4.11
C ALA A 97 8.06 -10.47 2.99
N GLU A 98 8.56 -9.96 1.88
CA GLU A 98 7.74 -9.57 0.74
C GLU A 98 8.40 -9.98 -0.57
N ALA A 99 7.59 -10.36 -1.57
CA ALA A 99 8.05 -10.55 -2.94
C ALA A 99 7.31 -9.58 -3.86
N TRP A 100 8.05 -8.90 -4.73
CA TRP A 100 7.52 -7.91 -5.66
C TRP A 100 7.72 -8.42 -7.08
N LEU A 101 6.69 -8.33 -7.91
CA LEU A 101 6.71 -8.76 -9.29
C LEU A 101 6.89 -7.58 -10.25
N THR A 102 7.27 -7.88 -11.49
CA THR A 102 7.53 -6.90 -12.56
C THR A 102 6.30 -6.09 -12.96
N ASP A 103 5.09 -6.60 -12.72
CA ASP A 103 3.84 -5.87 -12.97
C ASP A 103 3.44 -4.91 -11.83
N GLY A 104 4.22 -4.88 -10.75
CA GLY A 104 3.94 -4.10 -9.53
C GLY A 104 3.17 -4.87 -8.46
N THR A 105 2.86 -6.14 -8.66
CA THR A 105 2.28 -7.01 -7.63
C THR A 105 3.24 -7.11 -6.44
N GLN A 106 2.70 -7.01 -5.23
CA GLN A 106 3.44 -7.08 -3.97
C GLN A 106 2.79 -8.13 -3.07
N LEU A 107 3.46 -9.24 -2.85
CA LEU A 107 3.00 -10.38 -2.06
C LEU A 107 3.54 -10.29 -0.64
N ALA A 108 2.64 -10.39 0.35
CA ALA A 108 3.02 -10.56 1.75
C ALA A 108 3.36 -12.05 1.98
N LEU A 109 4.65 -12.37 2.05
CA LEU A 109 5.09 -13.75 2.18
C LEU A 109 4.73 -14.28 3.57
N ALA A 110 4.32 -15.54 3.63
CA ALA A 110 4.07 -16.25 4.86
C ALA A 110 5.38 -16.48 5.62
N ASP A 111 5.34 -16.36 6.94
CA ASP A 111 6.50 -16.66 7.77
C ASP A 111 6.85 -18.17 7.71
N SER A 112 8.15 -18.48 7.78
CA SER A 112 8.73 -19.81 7.51
C SER A 112 8.30 -20.95 8.44
N TRP A 113 7.75 -20.65 9.62
CA TRP A 113 7.21 -21.67 10.54
C TRP A 113 5.98 -22.44 10.02
N LEU A 114 5.40 -22.03 8.88
CA LEU A 114 4.30 -22.73 8.19
C LEU A 114 4.76 -23.95 7.37
N GLY A 115 6.06 -24.29 7.40
CA GLY A 115 6.62 -25.53 6.84
C GLY A 115 7.14 -25.39 5.42
N ASP A 116 6.52 -24.55 4.59
CA ASP A 116 7.03 -24.20 3.26
C ASP A 116 7.95 -22.97 3.34
N PRO A 117 9.04 -22.92 2.55
CA PRO A 117 9.84 -21.71 2.43
C PRO A 117 8.99 -20.53 1.93
N PRO A 118 9.23 -19.30 2.42
CA PRO A 118 8.46 -18.12 2.04
C PRO A 118 8.57 -17.83 0.54
N LEU A 119 9.75 -18.06 -0.04
CA LEU A 119 10.05 -17.83 -1.45
C LEU A 119 11.06 -18.88 -1.94
N VAL A 120 10.81 -19.43 -3.13
CA VAL A 120 11.76 -20.29 -3.84
C VAL A 120 11.92 -19.76 -5.27
N PHE A 121 13.16 -19.49 -5.66
CA PHE A 121 13.55 -19.04 -6.98
C PHE A 121 14.84 -19.75 -7.42
N ASN A 122 14.92 -20.22 -8.67
CA ASN A 122 16.12 -20.85 -9.24
C ASN A 122 16.35 -20.49 -10.72
N GLY A 123 15.86 -19.33 -11.16
CA GLY A 123 15.90 -18.90 -12.56
C GLY A 123 14.85 -19.55 -13.48
N GLN A 124 14.36 -20.76 -13.15
CA GLN A 124 13.35 -21.47 -13.96
C GLN A 124 11.99 -21.60 -13.26
N GLN A 125 12.00 -21.65 -11.94
CA GLN A 125 10.82 -21.80 -11.12
C GLN A 125 10.77 -20.67 -10.09
N LEU A 126 9.57 -20.15 -9.88
CA LEU A 126 9.25 -19.22 -8.81
C LEU A 126 8.03 -19.73 -8.07
N ARG A 127 8.16 -19.87 -6.75
CA ARG A 127 7.05 -20.18 -5.85
C ARG A 127 7.07 -19.22 -4.67
N ALA A 128 5.91 -18.68 -4.33
CA ALA A 128 5.72 -17.82 -3.18
C ALA A 128 4.68 -18.46 -2.24
N SER A 129 5.00 -18.52 -0.96
CA SER A 129 4.07 -18.95 0.07
C SER A 129 3.40 -17.70 0.63
N VAL A 130 2.09 -17.56 0.46
CA VAL A 130 1.33 -16.37 0.88
C VAL A 130 0.20 -16.81 1.79
N ALA A 131 0.03 -16.15 2.93
CA ALA A 131 -0.89 -16.61 3.99
C ALA A 131 -2.34 -16.83 3.49
N LYS A 132 -2.81 -16.02 2.54
CA LYS A 132 -4.17 -16.12 1.98
C LYS A 132 -4.31 -16.93 0.70
N LEU A 133 -3.20 -17.21 0.00
CA LEU A 133 -3.21 -17.90 -1.29
C LEU A 133 -2.55 -19.30 -1.21
N GLY A 134 -1.92 -19.64 -0.09
CA GLY A 134 -1.06 -20.81 0.01
C GLY A 134 0.20 -20.66 -0.84
N THR A 135 0.77 -21.79 -1.22
CA THR A 135 1.98 -21.85 -2.05
C THR A 135 1.60 -21.77 -3.53
N ILE A 136 1.91 -20.63 -4.17
CA ILE A 136 1.52 -20.33 -5.54
C ILE A 136 2.71 -20.39 -6.49
N PRO A 137 2.61 -21.09 -7.64
CA PRO A 137 3.59 -20.99 -8.71
C PRO A 137 3.40 -19.68 -9.48
N LEU A 138 4.50 -19.04 -9.84
CA LEU A 138 4.54 -17.80 -10.60
C LEU A 138 5.54 -17.92 -11.76
N PRO A 139 5.40 -17.12 -12.83
CA PRO A 139 6.41 -17.06 -13.89
C PRO A 139 7.77 -16.65 -13.32
N ALA A 140 8.84 -17.37 -13.64
CA ALA A 140 10.14 -17.15 -13.01
C ALA A 140 10.73 -15.76 -13.32
N ASP A 141 10.47 -15.24 -14.52
CA ASP A 141 10.87 -13.92 -14.98
C ASP A 141 10.04 -12.78 -14.39
N SER A 142 8.96 -13.09 -13.63
CA SER A 142 8.13 -12.09 -12.98
C SER A 142 8.72 -11.56 -11.68
N LEU A 143 9.69 -12.23 -11.03
CA LEU A 143 10.25 -11.74 -9.78
C LEU A 143 11.12 -10.50 -10.03
N SER A 144 10.72 -9.39 -9.43
CA SER A 144 11.42 -8.11 -9.53
C SER A 144 12.31 -7.87 -8.31
N ALA A 145 11.76 -8.05 -7.11
CA ALA A 145 12.49 -7.90 -5.86
C ALA A 145 11.96 -8.83 -4.77
N ALA A 146 12.77 -9.10 -3.76
CA ALA A 146 12.33 -9.75 -2.54
C ALA A 146 12.96 -9.07 -1.32
N PHE A 147 12.24 -9.03 -0.21
CA PHE A 147 12.62 -8.33 1.01
C PHE A 147 12.46 -9.25 2.21
N TRP A 148 13.31 -9.02 3.21
CA TRP A 148 13.28 -9.73 4.49
C TRP A 148 13.54 -8.75 5.63
N ASN A 149 13.19 -9.17 6.84
CA ASN A 149 13.35 -8.37 8.06
C ASN A 149 12.70 -6.98 7.96
N LEU A 150 11.60 -6.85 7.22
CA LEU A 150 10.89 -5.59 7.09
C LEU A 150 10.25 -5.18 8.43
N PRO A 151 10.36 -3.90 8.82
CA PRO A 151 9.81 -3.43 10.08
C PRO A 151 8.28 -3.31 9.96
N CYS A 152 7.58 -3.53 11.07
CA CYS A 152 6.12 -3.34 11.10
C CYS A 152 5.71 -1.88 10.94
N ASP A 153 6.59 -0.93 11.31
CA ASP A 153 6.37 0.49 11.13
C ASP A 153 6.30 0.87 9.64
N PRO A 154 5.17 1.42 9.14
CA PRO A 154 4.97 1.69 7.72
C PRO A 154 5.99 2.67 7.12
N GLN A 155 6.38 3.72 7.86
CA GLN A 155 7.34 4.71 7.37
C GLN A 155 8.74 4.13 7.21
N ARG A 156 9.20 3.35 8.21
CA ARG A 156 10.49 2.64 8.13
C ARG A 156 10.47 1.57 7.05
N ARG A 157 9.34 0.85 6.87
CA ARG A 157 9.18 -0.13 5.79
C ARG A 157 9.33 0.55 4.44
N TRP A 158 8.59 1.63 4.21
CA TRP A 158 8.66 2.43 2.98
C TRP A 158 10.09 2.90 2.68
N ARG A 159 10.79 3.46 3.66
CA ARG A 159 12.17 3.93 3.47
C ARG A 159 13.11 2.80 3.09
N ARG A 160 12.93 1.60 3.65
CA ARG A 160 13.76 0.43 3.32
C ARG A 160 13.51 -0.05 1.90
N THR A 161 12.25 -0.22 1.51
CA THR A 161 11.91 -0.68 0.15
C THR A 161 12.32 0.37 -0.89
N ALA A 162 12.02 1.65 -0.66
CA ALA A 162 12.40 2.75 -1.54
C ALA A 162 13.93 2.86 -1.74
N ARG A 163 14.72 2.64 -0.68
CA ARG A 163 16.20 2.67 -0.78
C ARG A 163 16.73 1.63 -1.74
N LEU A 164 16.20 0.40 -1.71
CA LEU A 164 16.65 -0.66 -2.63
C LEU A 164 16.35 -0.29 -4.09
N HIS A 165 15.17 0.28 -4.36
CA HIS A 165 14.82 0.76 -5.70
C HIS A 165 15.67 1.96 -6.14
N GLN A 166 15.97 2.89 -5.24
CA GLN A 166 16.85 4.03 -5.53
C GLN A 166 18.27 3.57 -5.88
N ILE A 167 18.82 2.59 -5.15
CA ILE A 167 20.12 2.00 -5.45
C ILE A 167 20.12 1.43 -6.86
N ALA A 168 19.13 0.60 -7.19
CA ALA A 168 19.03 -0.01 -8.51
C ALA A 168 18.86 1.03 -9.63
N GLY A 169 18.03 2.06 -9.43
CA GLY A 169 17.79 3.11 -10.44
C GLY A 169 18.95 4.09 -10.64
N SER A 170 19.83 4.25 -9.64
CA SER A 170 21.02 5.11 -9.71
C SER A 170 22.28 4.36 -10.16
N ALA A 171 22.21 3.03 -10.23
CA ALA A 171 23.36 2.23 -10.54
C ALA A 171 23.76 2.34 -12.02
N ARG A 172 25.07 2.30 -12.27
CA ARG A 172 25.63 2.39 -13.63
C ARG A 172 25.35 1.15 -14.47
N ASP A 173 24.95 0.05 -13.83
CA ASP A 173 24.85 -1.27 -14.43
C ASP A 173 23.45 -1.86 -14.13
N ALA A 174 22.47 -1.42 -14.92
CA ALA A 174 21.07 -1.82 -14.77
C ALA A 174 20.83 -3.32 -15.03
N ASP A 175 21.83 -4.02 -15.56
CA ASP A 175 21.77 -5.43 -15.89
C ASP A 175 22.24 -6.33 -14.72
N ARG A 176 22.63 -5.76 -13.56
CA ARG A 176 23.01 -6.52 -12.36
C ARG A 176 21.90 -6.60 -11.31
N ALA A 177 21.92 -7.66 -10.52
CA ALA A 177 21.15 -7.73 -9.28
C ALA A 177 21.89 -7.00 -8.15
N TYR A 178 21.11 -6.41 -7.23
CA TYR A 178 21.61 -5.69 -6.06
C TYR A 178 21.03 -6.29 -4.78
N VAL A 179 21.90 -6.68 -3.86
CA VAL A 179 21.53 -7.17 -2.53
C VAL A 179 21.89 -6.10 -1.50
N LEU A 180 20.91 -5.70 -0.69
CA LEU A 180 21.08 -4.78 0.42
C LEU A 180 21.15 -5.56 1.74
N LEU A 181 22.30 -5.50 2.38
CA LEU A 181 22.56 -6.16 3.67
C LEU A 181 21.96 -5.34 4.82
N GLU A 182 21.73 -6.00 5.97
CA GLU A 182 21.31 -5.32 7.19
C GLU A 182 22.35 -4.31 7.71
N SER A 183 23.64 -4.52 7.39
CA SER A 183 24.69 -3.53 7.68
C SER A 183 24.52 -2.21 6.92
N GLY A 184 23.70 -2.22 5.86
CA GLY A 184 23.52 -1.11 4.93
C GLY A 184 24.46 -1.16 3.72
N ASP A 185 25.36 -2.15 3.67
CA ASP A 185 26.23 -2.40 2.52
C ASP A 185 25.43 -2.99 1.34
N VAL A 186 25.94 -2.76 0.13
CA VAL A 186 25.33 -3.24 -1.11
C VAL A 186 26.30 -4.17 -1.81
N VAL A 187 25.81 -5.35 -2.19
CA VAL A 187 26.53 -6.33 -3.01
C VAL A 187 25.86 -6.39 -4.38
N ALA A 188 26.65 -6.32 -5.44
CA ALA A 188 26.17 -6.40 -6.82
C ALA A 188 26.67 -7.70 -7.48
N GLY A 189 25.83 -8.32 -8.31
CA GLY A 189 26.16 -9.59 -8.95
C GLY A 189 24.99 -10.19 -9.72
N GLU A 190 25.07 -11.48 -10.01
CA GLU A 190 24.00 -12.26 -10.62
C GLU A 190 23.40 -13.20 -9.56
N VAL A 191 22.09 -13.11 -9.33
CA VAL A 191 21.39 -13.98 -8.38
C VAL A 191 20.95 -15.24 -9.09
N GLU A 192 21.47 -16.37 -8.63
CA GLU A 192 21.21 -17.70 -9.22
C GLU A 192 19.98 -18.35 -8.59
N SER A 193 19.85 -18.25 -7.26
CA SER A 193 18.73 -18.83 -6.55
C SER A 193 18.43 -18.13 -5.22
N ILE A 194 17.19 -18.30 -4.79
CA ILE A 194 16.70 -17.98 -3.45
C ILE A 194 16.00 -19.25 -2.97
N ALA A 195 16.61 -19.98 -2.05
CA ALA A 195 16.06 -21.25 -1.57
C ALA A 195 16.62 -21.60 -0.19
N PRO A 196 15.93 -22.47 0.58
CA PRO A 196 16.54 -23.15 1.72
C PRO A 196 17.87 -23.80 1.34
N LEU A 197 18.87 -23.65 2.20
CA LEU A 197 20.06 -24.49 2.15
C LEU A 197 19.65 -25.96 2.28
N ASP A 198 20.09 -26.79 1.33
CA ASP A 198 19.94 -28.25 1.44
C ASP A 198 21.02 -28.78 2.40
N ASP A 199 20.70 -28.82 3.69
CA ASP A 199 21.55 -29.35 4.75
C ASP A 199 21.27 -30.83 5.06
N GLY A 200 20.41 -31.48 4.27
CA GLY A 200 19.99 -32.86 4.47
C GLY A 200 19.12 -33.10 5.73
N GLN A 201 18.74 -32.04 6.47
CA GLN A 201 17.90 -32.15 7.67
C GLN A 201 16.47 -31.64 7.46
N GLY A 202 16.19 -30.99 6.32
CA GLY A 202 14.85 -30.51 5.98
C GLY A 202 14.45 -29.33 6.86
N GLY A 203 14.49 -28.12 6.31
CA GLY A 203 14.17 -26.88 7.04
C GLY A 203 15.34 -25.91 7.19
N GLY A 204 16.35 -26.00 6.33
CA GLY A 204 17.49 -25.09 6.31
C GLY A 204 17.11 -23.61 6.11
N GLU A 205 17.97 -22.72 6.62
CA GLU A 205 17.84 -21.27 6.44
C GLU A 205 17.81 -20.93 4.93
N SER A 206 16.88 -20.05 4.52
CA SER A 206 16.85 -19.58 3.13
C SER A 206 18.04 -18.68 2.85
N VAL A 207 18.73 -18.94 1.74
CA VAL A 207 19.88 -18.16 1.26
C VAL A 207 19.60 -17.56 -0.10
N VAL A 208 20.24 -16.44 -0.37
CA VAL A 208 20.42 -15.90 -1.71
C VAL A 208 21.80 -16.36 -2.20
N ALA A 209 21.81 -17.25 -3.19
CA ALA A 209 23.04 -17.66 -3.88
C ALA A 209 23.27 -16.73 -5.08
N MET A 210 24.46 -16.15 -5.16
CA MET A 210 24.80 -15.20 -6.20
C MET A 210 26.28 -15.26 -6.60
N THR A 211 26.56 -14.93 -7.85
CA THR A 211 27.93 -14.77 -8.37
C THR A 211 28.29 -13.29 -8.41
N THR A 212 29.45 -12.95 -7.86
CA THR A 212 29.99 -11.57 -7.84
C THR A 212 31.34 -11.50 -8.56
N ASP A 213 31.85 -10.29 -8.77
CA ASP A 213 33.18 -10.09 -9.38
C ASP A 213 34.31 -10.67 -8.51
N LEU A 214 34.03 -10.96 -7.22
CA LEU A 214 34.95 -11.56 -6.27
C LEU A 214 34.75 -13.08 -6.10
N GLY A 215 33.77 -13.66 -6.79
CA GLY A 215 33.38 -15.07 -6.70
C GLY A 215 31.99 -15.29 -6.10
N ASP A 216 31.68 -16.55 -5.85
CA ASP A 216 30.37 -17.02 -5.44
C ASP A 216 30.11 -16.70 -3.96
N LEU A 217 28.90 -16.24 -3.67
CA LEU A 217 28.42 -15.95 -2.32
C LEU A 217 27.10 -16.64 -2.04
N GLN A 218 26.96 -17.12 -0.81
CA GLN A 218 25.68 -17.52 -0.22
C GLN A 218 25.38 -16.61 0.95
N LEU A 219 24.29 -15.86 0.85
CA LEU A 219 23.91 -14.86 1.83
C LEU A 219 22.63 -15.31 2.55
N PRO A 220 22.69 -15.57 3.88
CA PRO A 220 21.49 -15.90 4.66
C PRO A 220 20.47 -14.77 4.61
N THR A 221 19.21 -15.09 4.29
CA THR A 221 18.11 -14.10 4.18
C THR A 221 17.87 -13.34 5.48
N THR A 222 18.22 -13.92 6.63
CA THR A 222 18.18 -13.25 7.95
C THR A 222 19.11 -12.05 8.05
N ARG A 223 20.14 -11.95 7.20
CA ARG A 223 21.08 -10.82 7.15
C ARG A 223 20.79 -9.83 6.02
N LEU A 224 19.69 -10.03 5.31
CA LEU A 224 19.30 -9.22 4.16
C LEU A 224 18.14 -8.29 4.54
N TRP A 225 18.14 -7.09 3.97
CA TRP A 225 16.93 -6.28 3.88
C TRP A 225 16.19 -6.54 2.57
N GLY A 226 16.92 -6.81 1.49
CA GLY A 226 16.30 -7.23 0.25
C GLY A 226 17.27 -7.44 -0.90
N VAL A 227 16.72 -7.99 -1.96
CA VAL A 227 17.38 -8.22 -3.24
C VAL A 227 16.51 -7.62 -4.34
N ARG A 228 17.11 -6.84 -5.23
CA ARG A 228 16.53 -6.43 -6.50
C ARG A 228 17.17 -7.30 -7.57
N LEU A 229 16.36 -8.07 -8.28
CA LEU A 229 16.84 -8.87 -9.40
C LEU A 229 17.13 -7.98 -10.60
N GLN A 230 18.03 -8.47 -11.44
CA GLN A 230 18.38 -7.90 -12.74
C GLN A 230 17.12 -7.72 -13.61
N SER A 231 17.06 -6.58 -14.30
CA SER A 231 15.99 -6.27 -15.25
C SER A 231 16.09 -7.23 -16.44
N THR A 232 15.21 -8.23 -16.52
CA THR A 232 15.16 -9.07 -17.72
C THR A 232 14.53 -8.28 -18.87
N ALA A 233 14.79 -8.67 -20.12
CA ALA A 233 14.21 -8.01 -21.30
C ALA A 233 12.66 -7.90 -21.27
N SER A 234 11.95 -8.65 -20.42
CA SER A 234 10.51 -8.51 -20.14
C SER A 234 10.14 -7.21 -19.41
N GLU A 235 11.06 -6.54 -18.69
CA GLU A 235 10.83 -5.18 -18.17
C GLU A 235 10.98 -4.11 -19.29
N LYS A 236 11.76 -4.40 -20.35
CA LYS A 236 11.95 -3.52 -21.53
C LYS A 236 10.87 -3.73 -22.58
N ALA A 237 10.35 -4.94 -22.74
CA ALA A 237 9.19 -5.21 -23.56
C ALA A 237 7.95 -4.81 -22.76
N ALA A 238 7.51 -3.56 -22.89
CA ALA A 238 6.23 -3.13 -22.35
C ALA A 238 5.17 -4.14 -22.80
N LEU A 239 4.70 -4.99 -21.88
CA LEU A 239 3.44 -5.72 -22.05
C LEU A 239 2.44 -4.68 -22.55
N PRO A 240 1.77 -4.88 -23.70
CA PRO A 240 0.83 -3.89 -24.21
C PRO A 240 -0.12 -3.53 -23.08
N ALA A 241 -0.07 -2.27 -22.64
CA ALA A 241 -0.80 -1.83 -21.47
C ALA A 241 -2.29 -2.13 -21.76
N PRO A 242 -2.91 -3.07 -21.04
CA PRO A 242 -4.34 -3.27 -21.16
C PRO A 242 -4.99 -1.99 -20.66
N ALA A 243 -6.05 -1.57 -21.36
CA ALA A 243 -6.67 -0.26 -21.14
C ALA A 243 -6.97 -0.01 -19.65
N ALA A 244 -7.42 -1.03 -18.90
CA ALA A 244 -7.51 -0.96 -17.44
C ALA A 244 -6.88 -2.16 -16.71
N LYS A 245 -6.43 -1.88 -15.48
CA LYS A 245 -5.82 -2.80 -14.53
C LYS A 245 -6.58 -2.75 -13.21
N TYR A 246 -6.84 -3.92 -12.60
CA TYR A 246 -7.35 -3.99 -11.24
C TYR A 246 -6.20 -4.08 -10.26
N VAL A 247 -6.36 -3.41 -9.13
CA VAL A 247 -5.51 -3.62 -7.96
C VAL A 247 -6.37 -4.30 -6.92
N VAL A 248 -6.07 -5.57 -6.63
CA VAL A 248 -6.77 -6.34 -5.61
C VAL A 248 -5.93 -6.38 -4.35
N THR A 249 -6.45 -5.78 -3.27
CA THR A 249 -5.82 -5.81 -1.96
C THR A 249 -6.39 -6.96 -1.14
N LEU A 250 -5.52 -7.78 -0.55
CA LEU A 250 -5.89 -8.85 0.36
C LEU A 250 -5.72 -8.43 1.83
N ARG A 251 -6.41 -9.12 2.74
CA ARG A 251 -6.36 -8.87 4.19
C ARG A 251 -5.00 -9.15 4.84
N ASP A 252 -4.09 -9.85 4.18
CA ASP A 252 -2.69 -9.99 4.64
C ASP A 252 -1.79 -8.82 4.21
N GLY A 253 -2.35 -7.86 3.47
CA GLY A 253 -1.65 -6.71 2.91
C GLY A 253 -1.11 -6.93 1.50
N SER A 254 -1.23 -8.13 0.92
CA SER A 254 -0.85 -8.37 -0.47
C SER A 254 -1.63 -7.46 -1.42
N ARG A 255 -0.96 -6.91 -2.44
CA ARG A 255 -1.54 -6.04 -3.47
C ARG A 255 -1.24 -6.65 -4.83
N LEU A 256 -2.29 -7.14 -5.49
CA LEU A 256 -2.19 -7.93 -6.72
C LEU A 256 -2.58 -7.05 -7.91
N ILE A 257 -1.71 -6.97 -8.92
CA ILE A 257 -1.99 -6.24 -10.16
C ILE A 257 -2.63 -7.23 -11.13
N ALA A 258 -3.96 -7.14 -11.27
CA ALA A 258 -4.79 -8.15 -11.89
C ALA A 258 -5.47 -7.66 -13.17
N ALA A 259 -5.43 -8.48 -14.22
CA ALA A 259 -6.20 -8.30 -15.44
C ALA A 259 -7.69 -8.57 -15.21
N LYS A 260 -7.99 -9.52 -14.33
CA LYS A 260 -9.35 -9.98 -14.06
C LYS A 260 -9.48 -10.47 -12.62
N ILE A 261 -10.63 -10.17 -12.02
CA ILE A 261 -11.11 -10.80 -10.79
C ILE A 261 -12.53 -11.35 -11.05
N ALA A 262 -12.76 -12.61 -10.70
CA ALA A 262 -14.06 -13.25 -10.90
C ALA A 262 -14.39 -14.23 -9.78
N ALA A 263 -15.63 -14.18 -9.31
CA ALA A 263 -16.19 -15.19 -8.41
C ALA A 263 -16.19 -16.57 -9.09
N ALA A 264 -15.97 -17.61 -8.28
CA ALA A 264 -16.02 -19.02 -8.67
C ALA A 264 -16.75 -19.83 -7.59
N ASP A 265 -17.17 -21.06 -7.91
CA ASP A 265 -17.90 -21.93 -6.98
C ASP A 265 -17.13 -22.22 -5.68
N ASP A 266 -15.80 -22.24 -5.77
CA ASP A 266 -14.87 -22.54 -4.68
C ASP A 266 -14.06 -21.31 -4.20
N GLY A 267 -14.55 -20.11 -4.48
CA GLY A 267 -13.95 -18.87 -4.00
C GLY A 267 -13.84 -17.80 -5.10
N CYS A 268 -12.62 -17.34 -5.38
CA CYS A 268 -12.37 -16.30 -6.36
C CYS A 268 -11.13 -16.62 -7.20
N ARG A 269 -11.20 -16.30 -8.48
CA ARG A 269 -10.09 -16.39 -9.45
C ARG A 269 -9.54 -15.01 -9.71
N ILE A 270 -8.22 -14.87 -9.65
CA ILE A 270 -7.52 -13.62 -9.97
C ILE A 270 -6.47 -13.91 -11.03
N THR A 271 -6.58 -13.27 -12.19
CA THR A 271 -5.60 -13.38 -13.27
C THR A 271 -4.63 -12.21 -13.15
N LEU A 272 -3.36 -12.48 -12.86
CA LEU A 272 -2.33 -11.44 -12.73
C LEU A 272 -1.89 -10.89 -14.09
N PHE A 273 -1.41 -9.64 -14.12
CA PHE A 273 -0.79 -9.07 -15.33
C PHE A 273 0.57 -9.66 -15.65
N ALA A 274 1.37 -9.97 -14.64
CA ALA A 274 2.61 -10.72 -14.78
C ALA A 274 2.40 -12.15 -15.29
N GLY A 275 1.14 -12.60 -15.43
CA GLY A 275 0.79 -13.98 -15.73
C GLY A 275 0.59 -14.80 -14.45
N GLY A 276 -0.19 -15.87 -14.58
CA GLY A 276 -0.59 -16.72 -13.46
C GLY A 276 -2.06 -16.52 -13.09
N LEU A 277 -2.70 -17.64 -12.76
CA LEU A 277 -4.08 -17.69 -12.30
C LEU A 277 -4.07 -18.10 -10.83
N LEU A 278 -4.43 -17.15 -9.97
CA LEU A 278 -4.50 -17.38 -8.53
C LEU A 278 -5.90 -17.85 -8.15
N HIS A 279 -5.95 -18.78 -7.20
CA HIS A 279 -7.18 -19.19 -6.54
C HIS A 279 -7.15 -18.67 -5.11
N LEU A 280 -8.12 -17.80 -4.78
CA LEU A 280 -8.38 -17.36 -3.43
C LEU A 280 -9.59 -18.13 -2.90
N ALA A 281 -9.34 -19.09 -2.01
CA ALA A 281 -10.38 -19.97 -1.49
C ALA A 281 -11.50 -19.23 -0.72
N ASN A 282 -11.16 -18.11 -0.08
CA ASN A 282 -12.11 -17.30 0.68
C ASN A 282 -12.21 -15.87 0.11
N PRO A 283 -13.27 -15.53 -0.64
CA PRO A 283 -13.47 -14.21 -1.21
C PRO A 283 -13.48 -13.07 -0.16
N ARG A 284 -13.81 -13.37 1.11
CA ARG A 284 -13.79 -12.36 2.19
C ARG A 284 -12.39 -11.88 2.55
N ASP A 285 -11.34 -12.57 2.10
CA ASP A 285 -9.96 -12.12 2.23
C ASP A 285 -9.61 -10.99 1.24
N VAL A 286 -10.47 -10.69 0.27
CA VAL A 286 -10.37 -9.43 -0.50
C VAL A 286 -10.81 -8.27 0.40
N ALA A 287 -9.91 -7.30 0.56
CA ALA A 287 -10.09 -6.11 1.36
C ALA A 287 -10.27 -4.83 0.52
N GLY A 288 -9.86 -4.86 -0.75
CA GLY A 288 -10.10 -3.75 -1.66
C GLY A 288 -9.91 -4.13 -3.12
N ILE A 289 -10.58 -3.39 -3.99
CA ILE A 289 -10.51 -3.48 -5.45
C ILE A 289 -10.44 -2.06 -5.98
N GLU A 290 -9.32 -1.66 -6.58
CA GLU A 290 -9.18 -0.38 -7.28
C GLU A 290 -9.12 -0.63 -8.79
N LEU A 291 -9.64 0.29 -9.59
CA LEU A 291 -9.54 0.25 -11.04
C LEU A 291 -8.66 1.39 -11.55
N HIS A 292 -7.60 1.04 -12.25
CA HIS A 292 -6.71 1.98 -12.93
C HIS A 292 -6.94 1.87 -14.44
N GLY A 293 -7.08 2.99 -15.17
CA GLY A 293 -7.18 2.96 -16.64
C GLY A 293 -8.61 2.84 -17.19
N SER A 294 -9.51 3.71 -16.76
CA SER A 294 -10.90 3.74 -17.24
C SER A 294 -11.34 5.20 -17.44
N ARG A 295 -12.54 5.55 -16.99
CA ARG A 295 -13.02 6.92 -16.84
C ARG A 295 -12.29 7.69 -15.72
N VAL A 296 -11.26 7.12 -15.12
CA VAL A 296 -10.46 7.72 -14.04
C VAL A 296 -9.01 7.88 -14.47
N ARG A 297 -8.48 9.09 -14.31
CA ARG A 297 -7.05 9.39 -14.42
C ARG A 297 -6.57 10.10 -13.16
N TYR A 298 -5.62 9.51 -12.45
CA TYR A 298 -5.08 10.11 -11.22
C TYR A 298 -4.07 11.20 -11.56
N LEU A 299 -4.16 12.35 -10.90
CA LEU A 299 -3.23 13.48 -11.11
C LEU A 299 -1.80 13.14 -10.70
N SER A 300 -1.61 12.16 -9.80
CA SER A 300 -0.29 11.68 -9.43
C SER A 300 0.39 10.85 -10.52
N ASP A 301 -0.35 10.36 -11.53
CA ASP A 301 0.20 9.73 -12.73
C ASP A 301 0.45 10.74 -13.86
N GLU A 302 0.13 12.01 -13.65
CA GLU A 302 0.23 13.06 -14.67
C GLU A 302 1.39 14.02 -14.40
N GLU A 303 1.89 14.60 -15.50
CA GLU A 303 2.85 15.69 -15.42
C GLU A 303 2.09 17.01 -15.23
N PRO A 304 2.36 17.77 -14.15
CA PRO A 304 1.75 19.07 -13.97
C PRO A 304 2.28 20.04 -15.03
N ALA A 305 1.44 21.01 -15.41
CA ALA A 305 1.86 22.12 -16.25
C ALA A 305 2.83 23.06 -15.52
N SER A 306 2.62 23.23 -14.21
CA SER A 306 3.52 23.98 -13.34
C SER A 306 3.38 23.48 -11.89
N ALA A 307 4.45 23.63 -11.11
CA ALA A 307 4.42 23.35 -9.69
C ALA A 307 5.27 24.38 -8.96
N GLU A 308 4.63 25.19 -8.12
CA GLU A 308 5.27 26.18 -7.29
C GLU A 308 5.35 25.62 -5.86
N PRO A 309 6.54 25.16 -5.41
CA PRO A 309 6.71 24.68 -4.05
C PRO A 309 6.60 25.83 -3.04
N SER A 310 6.40 25.49 -1.77
CA SER A 310 6.41 26.49 -0.70
C SER A 310 7.74 27.25 -0.68
N SER A 311 7.70 28.56 -0.46
CA SER A 311 8.92 29.39 -0.38
C SER A 311 9.57 29.36 1.02
N ALA A 312 9.40 28.27 1.77
CA ALA A 312 9.80 28.17 3.17
C ALA A 312 11.34 28.30 3.36
N PRO A 313 11.81 28.90 4.48
CA PRO A 313 13.24 28.96 4.80
C PRO A 313 13.84 27.55 4.96
N GLY A 314 14.87 27.21 4.19
CA GLY A 314 15.49 25.88 4.17
C GLY A 314 15.41 25.15 2.84
N GLY A 315 14.80 25.76 1.83
CA GLY A 315 14.52 25.16 0.53
C GLY A 315 13.05 24.76 0.47
N GLY A 316 12.38 25.08 -0.63
CA GLY A 316 10.96 24.79 -0.76
C GLY A 316 10.66 23.30 -0.72
N TRP A 317 9.46 22.95 -0.24
CA TRP A 317 9.01 21.56 -0.21
C TRP A 317 8.45 21.20 -1.58
N PRO A 318 9.11 20.33 -2.37
CA PRO A 318 8.51 19.84 -3.61
C PRO A 318 7.26 19.05 -3.27
N PHE A 319 6.22 19.19 -4.09
CA PHE A 319 5.10 18.27 -4.00
C PHE A 319 5.58 16.84 -4.31
N THR A 320 4.85 15.87 -3.80
CA THR A 320 5.15 14.44 -3.94
C THR A 320 3.96 13.73 -4.57
N ARG A 321 4.22 12.67 -5.32
CA ARG A 321 3.22 11.82 -5.96
C ARG A 321 3.15 10.50 -5.22
N ASP A 322 1.95 10.07 -4.87
CA ASP A 322 1.65 8.81 -4.17
C ASP A 322 2.44 8.64 -2.85
N ALA A 323 2.84 9.76 -2.24
CA ALA A 323 3.63 9.80 -1.03
C ALA A 323 3.38 11.10 -0.26
N SER A 324 3.67 11.09 1.05
CA SER A 324 3.71 12.29 1.89
C SER A 324 4.96 13.13 1.57
N VAL A 325 4.88 14.45 1.72
CA VAL A 325 6.03 15.36 1.59
C VAL A 325 7.13 15.09 2.60
N SER A 326 6.79 14.44 3.71
CA SER A 326 7.76 13.98 4.73
C SER A 326 8.43 12.64 4.39
N GLY A 327 8.04 12.06 3.25
CA GLY A 327 8.34 10.69 2.85
C GLY A 327 7.44 9.67 3.54
N GLY A 328 7.19 8.54 2.87
CA GLY A 328 6.25 7.52 3.35
C GLY A 328 4.89 7.59 2.66
N PRO A 329 3.98 6.68 3.00
CA PRO A 329 2.65 6.62 2.37
C PRO A 329 1.80 7.83 2.75
N LEU A 330 0.87 8.21 1.86
CA LEU A 330 -0.22 9.13 2.17
C LEU A 330 -1.12 8.49 3.22
N ALA A 331 -1.37 9.18 4.33
CA ALA A 331 -2.16 8.63 5.42
C ALA A 331 -2.99 9.71 6.12
N VAL A 332 -4.24 9.38 6.42
CA VAL A 332 -5.15 10.24 7.20
C VAL A 332 -5.91 9.36 8.18
N ARG A 333 -5.79 9.68 9.47
CA ARG A 333 -6.41 8.96 10.59
C ARG A 333 -6.13 7.45 10.56
N GLY A 334 -4.92 7.08 10.16
CA GLY A 334 -4.45 5.71 10.04
C GLY A 334 -4.90 4.97 8.77
N ARG A 335 -5.66 5.61 7.88
CA ARG A 335 -6.05 5.06 6.58
C ARG A 335 -5.03 5.46 5.52
N PHE A 336 -4.47 4.47 4.82
CA PHE A 336 -3.51 4.69 3.74
C PHE A 336 -4.22 4.94 2.41
N TYR A 337 -3.60 5.76 1.57
CA TYR A 337 -4.08 6.04 0.21
C TYR A 337 -2.96 5.74 -0.80
N PRO A 338 -3.18 4.83 -1.76
CA PRO A 338 -2.15 4.50 -2.74
C PRO A 338 -1.95 5.60 -3.78
N LYS A 339 -2.96 6.45 -3.99
CA LYS A 339 -2.98 7.49 -5.02
C LYS A 339 -3.23 8.87 -4.41
N GLY A 340 -2.46 9.86 -4.84
CA GLY A 340 -2.68 11.25 -4.45
C GLY A 340 -1.42 12.11 -4.52
N LEU A 341 -1.56 13.35 -4.09
CA LEU A 341 -0.47 14.32 -4.02
C LEU A 341 -0.21 14.74 -2.57
N GLY A 342 1.05 14.70 -2.15
CA GLY A 342 1.50 15.32 -0.91
C GLY A 342 2.02 16.73 -1.19
N MET A 343 1.58 17.72 -0.41
CA MET A 343 1.98 19.12 -0.48
C MET A 343 2.34 19.65 0.90
N HIS A 344 3.06 20.78 0.95
CA HIS A 344 3.26 21.56 2.16
C HIS A 344 2.80 22.99 1.89
N ALA A 345 1.95 23.55 2.74
CA ALA A 345 1.46 24.92 2.52
C ALA A 345 2.59 25.97 2.68
N PRO A 346 2.46 27.15 2.06
CA PRO A 346 1.60 27.41 0.91
C PRO A 346 2.16 26.72 -0.34
N ALA A 347 1.32 26.12 -1.18
CA ALA A 347 1.78 25.50 -2.42
C ALA A 347 0.70 25.50 -3.50
N ARG A 348 1.14 25.47 -4.77
CA ARG A 348 0.27 25.47 -5.96
C ARG A 348 0.80 24.50 -7.00
N VAL A 349 -0.07 23.61 -7.49
CA VAL A 349 0.24 22.72 -8.61
C VAL A 349 -0.84 22.85 -9.66
N GLU A 350 -0.46 23.06 -10.91
CA GLU A 350 -1.37 23.27 -12.03
C GLU A 350 -1.36 22.08 -12.98
N TYR A 351 -2.53 21.71 -13.46
CA TYR A 351 -2.71 20.65 -14.43
C TYR A 351 -3.51 21.16 -15.62
N ALA A 352 -3.16 20.69 -16.82
CA ALA A 352 -4.02 20.82 -17.98
C ALA A 352 -5.21 19.87 -17.80
N VAL A 353 -6.42 20.35 -18.08
CA VAL A 353 -7.61 19.51 -18.06
C VAL A 353 -7.57 18.60 -19.30
N PRO A 354 -7.56 17.27 -19.13
CA PRO A 354 -7.53 16.37 -20.28
C PRO A 354 -8.85 16.43 -21.06
N ALA A 355 -8.78 16.20 -22.36
CA ALA A 355 -9.96 16.13 -23.21
C ALA A 355 -10.96 15.08 -22.68
N GLY A 356 -12.25 15.46 -22.65
CA GLY A 356 -13.32 14.59 -22.15
C GLY A 356 -13.44 14.52 -20.62
N ALA A 357 -12.64 15.27 -19.85
CA ALA A 357 -12.86 15.38 -18.41
C ALA A 357 -14.15 16.15 -18.11
N GLU A 358 -14.99 15.56 -17.26
CA GLU A 358 -16.24 16.17 -16.79
C GLU A 358 -16.08 16.72 -15.38
N ARG A 359 -15.37 16.01 -14.51
CA ARG A 359 -15.23 16.35 -13.09
C ARG A 359 -13.80 16.15 -12.60
N PHE A 360 -13.32 17.09 -11.79
CA PHE A 360 -12.20 16.88 -10.89
C PHE A 360 -12.72 16.45 -9.52
N ALA A 361 -12.10 15.44 -8.91
CA ALA A 361 -12.46 14.98 -7.58
C ALA A 361 -11.22 14.59 -6.75
N ALA A 362 -11.22 14.95 -5.47
CA ALA A 362 -10.20 14.55 -4.50
C ALA A 362 -10.80 14.56 -3.09
N ALA A 363 -10.27 13.73 -2.19
CA ALA A 363 -10.46 13.94 -0.75
C ALA A 363 -9.25 14.72 -0.21
N VAL A 364 -9.48 15.75 0.60
CA VAL A 364 -8.42 16.62 1.12
C VAL A 364 -8.35 16.56 2.64
N ALA A 365 -7.13 16.59 3.18
CA ALA A 365 -6.89 16.54 4.61
C ALA A 365 -5.44 16.94 4.95
N VAL A 366 -5.18 17.12 6.25
CA VAL A 366 -3.82 17.15 6.78
C VAL A 366 -3.30 15.71 6.97
N ASP A 367 -2.07 15.47 6.53
CA ASP A 367 -1.42 14.15 6.56
C ASP A 367 -1.05 13.72 7.97
N ASP A 368 -1.15 12.43 8.28
CA ASP A 368 -0.81 11.85 9.59
C ASP A 368 0.65 12.10 9.99
N SER A 369 1.55 12.38 9.03
CA SER A 369 2.92 12.76 9.36
C SER A 369 3.00 14.08 10.13
N ALA A 370 1.99 14.95 10.07
CA ALA A 370 1.85 16.15 10.89
C ALA A 370 1.50 15.83 12.36
N ARG A 371 1.13 14.58 12.68
CA ARG A 371 0.88 14.07 14.04
C ARG A 371 -0.13 14.91 14.82
N GLY A 372 -1.26 15.24 14.18
CA GLY A 372 -2.31 16.09 14.75
C GLY A 372 -2.00 17.60 14.73
N GLY A 373 -0.81 18.00 14.25
CA GLY A 373 -0.47 19.39 13.97
C GLY A 373 -0.95 19.86 12.59
N GLY A 374 -0.57 21.08 12.22
CA GLY A 374 -0.90 21.68 10.92
C GLY A 374 -2.33 22.24 10.84
N SER A 375 -2.49 23.26 10.01
CA SER A 375 -3.77 23.89 9.69
C SER A 375 -3.73 24.50 8.29
N VAL A 376 -4.57 24.02 7.39
CA VAL A 376 -4.53 24.42 5.97
C VAL A 376 -5.91 24.75 5.44
N VAL A 377 -5.96 25.54 4.37
CA VAL A 377 -7.14 25.74 3.53
C VAL A 377 -6.84 25.21 2.14
N PHE A 378 -7.70 24.34 1.62
CA PHE A 378 -7.59 23.83 0.26
C PHE A 378 -8.43 24.68 -0.69
N ARG A 379 -7.88 25.00 -1.86
CA ARG A 379 -8.61 25.69 -2.92
C ARG A 379 -8.38 25.04 -4.26
N VAL A 380 -9.43 25.02 -5.08
CA VAL A 380 -9.37 24.60 -6.47
C VAL A 380 -9.68 25.81 -7.33
N LEU A 381 -8.71 26.24 -8.14
CA LEU A 381 -8.91 27.30 -9.11
C LEU A 381 -9.07 26.68 -10.51
N VAL A 382 -9.95 27.25 -11.32
CA VAL A 382 -10.15 26.86 -12.73
C VAL A 382 -9.82 28.02 -13.65
N ARG A 383 -9.25 27.72 -14.81
CA ARG A 383 -9.08 28.67 -15.91
C ARG A 383 -9.75 28.12 -17.16
N ASN A 384 -10.76 28.84 -17.65
CA ASN A 384 -11.54 28.41 -18.80
C ASN A 384 -10.77 28.56 -20.11
N ALA A 385 -11.14 27.76 -21.12
CA ALA A 385 -10.59 27.90 -22.45
C ALA A 385 -10.81 29.31 -23.02
N GLY A 386 -9.75 29.95 -23.52
CA GLY A 386 -9.79 31.31 -24.05
C GLY A 386 -9.78 32.44 -23.00
N SER A 387 -9.63 32.11 -21.71
CA SER A 387 -9.44 33.09 -20.63
C SER A 387 -8.06 32.94 -20.00
N ASP A 388 -7.44 34.07 -19.64
CA ASP A 388 -6.22 34.11 -18.82
C ASP A 388 -6.52 34.24 -17.32
N GLN A 389 -7.80 34.35 -16.94
CA GLN A 389 -8.21 34.57 -15.54
C GLN A 389 -8.50 33.25 -14.81
N TRP A 390 -7.95 33.14 -13.60
CA TRP A 390 -8.28 32.06 -12.67
C TRP A 390 -9.52 32.42 -11.85
N HIS A 391 -10.42 31.47 -11.67
CA HIS A 391 -11.60 31.58 -10.83
C HIS A 391 -11.56 30.52 -9.74
N GLU A 392 -11.91 30.87 -8.51
CA GLU A 392 -12.05 29.90 -7.43
C GLU A 392 -13.33 29.08 -7.64
N ALA A 393 -13.17 27.77 -7.81
CA ALA A 393 -14.27 26.83 -8.02
C ALA A 393 -14.66 26.10 -6.73
N ALA A 394 -13.71 25.92 -5.80
CA ALA A 394 -13.96 25.36 -4.48
C ALA A 394 -12.94 25.90 -3.46
N THR A 395 -13.39 26.03 -2.21
CA THR A 395 -12.55 26.28 -1.03
C THR A 395 -13.11 25.49 0.15
N THR A 396 -12.24 24.92 0.98
CA THR A 396 -12.64 24.32 2.25
C THR A 396 -12.68 25.37 3.35
N ASP A 397 -13.26 25.01 4.50
CA ASP A 397 -12.92 25.66 5.77
C ASP A 397 -11.48 25.30 6.18
N VAL A 398 -11.00 25.83 7.31
CA VAL A 398 -9.70 25.46 7.87
C VAL A 398 -9.73 24.01 8.35
N LEU A 399 -8.97 23.14 7.69
CA LEU A 399 -8.75 21.76 8.10
C LEU A 399 -7.49 21.64 8.97
N ARG A 400 -7.58 20.85 10.04
CA ARG A 400 -6.52 20.60 11.02
C ARG A 400 -6.13 19.13 11.05
N GLY A 401 -4.99 18.83 11.66
CA GLY A 401 -4.40 17.49 11.73
C GLY A 401 -5.33 16.32 12.06
N ASP A 402 -6.32 16.53 12.92
CA ASP A 402 -7.24 15.47 13.36
C ASP A 402 -8.59 15.47 12.62
N ASP A 403 -8.82 16.43 11.70
CA ASP A 403 -10.07 16.49 10.95
C ASP A 403 -10.19 15.32 9.96
N PRO A 404 -11.41 14.82 9.70
CA PRO A 404 -11.61 13.80 8.67
C PRO A 404 -11.29 14.37 7.28
N ALA A 405 -11.00 13.50 6.32
CA ALA A 405 -10.86 13.92 4.93
C ALA A 405 -12.19 14.47 4.39
N GLU A 406 -12.11 15.61 3.70
CA GLU A 406 -13.24 16.28 3.08
C GLU A 406 -13.25 16.03 1.57
N LEU A 407 -14.40 15.67 0.99
CA LEU A 407 -14.51 15.47 -0.45
C LEU A 407 -14.66 16.83 -1.16
N VAL A 408 -13.73 17.13 -2.08
CA VAL A 408 -13.77 18.31 -2.94
C VAL A 408 -13.97 17.87 -4.37
N THR A 409 -14.99 18.42 -5.04
CA THR A 409 -15.25 18.14 -6.45
C THR A 409 -15.63 19.38 -7.23
N VAL A 410 -15.20 19.44 -8.49
CA VAL A 410 -15.36 20.59 -9.38
C VAL A 410 -15.76 20.12 -10.77
N ASP A 411 -16.74 20.77 -11.40
CA ASP A 411 -17.05 20.60 -12.83
C ASP A 411 -15.97 21.28 -13.67
N VAL A 412 -15.38 20.55 -14.62
CA VAL A 412 -14.24 21.01 -15.41
C VAL A 412 -14.49 20.98 -16.91
N ARG A 413 -15.74 20.81 -17.36
CA ARG A 413 -16.08 20.69 -18.79
C ARG A 413 -15.64 21.89 -19.63
N ASP A 414 -15.69 23.09 -19.06
CA ASP A 414 -15.28 24.34 -19.72
C ASP A 414 -13.86 24.80 -19.33
N ALA A 415 -13.20 24.08 -18.43
CA ALA A 415 -11.89 24.41 -17.91
C ALA A 415 -10.78 23.91 -18.85
N ALA A 416 -9.79 24.75 -19.11
CA ALA A 416 -8.54 24.37 -19.79
C ALA A 416 -7.45 23.97 -18.79
N GLN A 417 -7.47 24.55 -17.58
CA GLN A 417 -6.54 24.22 -16.50
C GLN A 417 -7.23 24.23 -15.13
N VAL A 418 -6.69 23.43 -14.22
CA VAL A 418 -7.01 23.44 -12.79
C VAL A 418 -5.74 23.70 -12.00
N ALA A 419 -5.82 24.56 -10.99
CA ALA A 419 -4.77 24.73 -9.98
C ALA A 419 -5.26 24.19 -8.65
N LEU A 420 -4.46 23.29 -8.07
CA LEU A 420 -4.62 22.78 -6.72
C LEU A 420 -3.76 23.64 -5.79
N CYS A 421 -4.41 24.38 -4.91
CA CYS A 421 -3.78 25.31 -4.00
C CYS A 421 -3.96 24.86 -2.56
N VAL A 422 -2.91 24.97 -1.76
CA VAL A 422 -2.95 24.78 -0.32
C VAL A 422 -2.42 26.06 0.31
N ASP A 423 -3.22 26.72 1.14
CA ASP A 423 -2.83 27.91 1.88
C ASP A 423 -2.60 27.59 3.36
N ALA A 424 -1.67 28.31 3.97
CA ALA A 424 -1.43 28.27 5.41
C ALA A 424 -2.57 28.96 6.18
N ALA A 425 -2.91 28.45 7.37
CA ALA A 425 -3.97 29.01 8.22
C ALA A 425 -3.46 29.55 9.57
N ASP A 426 -3.77 28.89 10.69
CA ASP A 426 -3.72 29.47 12.04
C ASP A 426 -2.30 29.79 12.54
N ARG A 427 -1.26 29.08 12.06
CA ARG A 427 0.10 29.12 12.63
C ARG A 427 1.21 29.34 11.61
N GLY A 428 0.90 30.05 10.53
CA GLY A 428 1.81 30.05 9.37
C GLY A 428 1.88 28.64 8.80
N ASP A 429 3.05 28.23 8.30
CA ASP A 429 3.25 26.96 7.60
C ASP A 429 3.67 25.78 8.52
N GLU A 430 3.57 25.93 9.85
CA GLU A 430 4.06 24.93 10.79
C GLU A 430 3.30 23.59 10.67
N LEU A 431 4.00 22.57 10.14
CA LEU A 431 3.46 21.21 9.95
C LEU A 431 2.25 21.16 8.99
N ASP A 432 2.11 22.14 8.11
CA ASP A 432 1.03 22.24 7.11
C ASP A 432 1.21 21.26 5.96
N ARG A 433 1.27 19.97 6.30
CA ARG A 433 1.45 18.86 5.37
C ARG A 433 0.08 18.43 4.87
N ALA A 434 -0.26 18.93 3.71
CA ALA A 434 -1.54 18.71 3.06
C ALA A 434 -1.49 17.53 2.11
N VAL A 435 -2.60 16.80 1.97
CA VAL A 435 -2.73 15.70 1.02
C VAL A 435 -4.00 15.83 0.19
N TRP A 436 -3.84 15.66 -1.12
CA TRP A 436 -4.94 15.49 -2.09
C TRP A 436 -5.05 14.00 -2.43
N LEU A 437 -5.91 13.29 -1.72
CA LEU A 437 -6.10 11.84 -1.77
C LEU A 437 -7.04 11.47 -2.92
N ASP A 438 -6.73 10.39 -3.64
CA ASP A 438 -7.49 9.94 -4.81
C ASP A 438 -7.78 11.08 -5.83
N ALA A 439 -6.88 12.07 -5.89
CA ALA A 439 -7.03 13.23 -6.77
C ALA A 439 -7.04 12.79 -8.24
N ARG A 440 -8.15 13.00 -8.92
CA ARG A 440 -8.41 12.41 -10.23
C ARG A 440 -9.28 13.28 -11.13
N TRP A 441 -9.11 13.05 -12.43
CA TRP A 441 -10.08 13.37 -13.46
C TRP A 441 -11.09 12.24 -13.60
N GLU A 442 -12.35 12.60 -13.67
CA GLU A 442 -13.45 11.73 -14.06
C GLU A 442 -13.88 12.12 -15.49
N LEU A 443 -13.67 11.19 -16.42
CA LEU A 443 -13.92 11.37 -17.84
C LEU A 443 -15.35 10.97 -18.21
N ALA A 444 -15.85 11.53 -19.31
CA ALA A 444 -17.07 11.07 -19.97
C ALA A 444 -16.98 9.57 -20.32
N ALA A 445 -18.13 8.92 -20.42
CA ALA A 445 -18.16 7.58 -20.98
C ALA A 445 -17.75 7.65 -22.47
N GLU A 446 -16.95 6.69 -22.93
CA GLU A 446 -16.72 6.51 -24.37
C GLU A 446 -18.00 5.91 -24.98
N ASP A 447 -18.56 6.58 -25.99
CA ASP A 447 -19.78 6.16 -26.72
C ASP A 447 -19.60 4.85 -27.51
#